data_AF-A0AA96XNC4-F1
#
_entry.id   AF-A0AA96XNC4-F1
#
_cell.length_a   1.000
_cell.length_b   1.000
_cell.length_c   1.000
_cell.angle_alpha   90.00
_cell.angle_beta   90.00
_cell.angle_gamma   90.00
#
_symmetry.space_group_name_H-M   'P 1'
#
loop_
_entity.id
_entity.type
_entity.pdbx_description
1 polymer ?
#
loop_
_entity_poly.entity_id
_entity_poly.type
_entity_poly.pdbx_seq_one_letter_code
_entity_poly.pdbx_strand_id
1 'polypeptide(L)'
;MTVGLAHPSVFAADAQAPAEGDILIETSEGGWERFLTVEVFLRKNRVRSLVHWPLRKVGLTPSTVKLTAASPHALLYYVLSAEETAQLASGQYLIMAKLDTTQGASARSWKGMQDFAHVLWLTGKSDGMPANKDCGFVLSSYDYLDTIGRDQEALQRLDEFLPGAPSGTASACFAKRAALAEQAGELELAQELYCKADEDDFVATIALERSRKEGTQAPCFVSLPFAEDCRRLTEVVGTQPKDKSP
;
A
#
# COMPACT_ATOMS: atom_id res chain seq x y z
N MET A 1 -2.60 -7.00 -0.96
CA MET A 1 -4.04 -6.98 -0.63
C MET A 1 -4.21 -7.32 0.84
N THR A 2 -5.01 -6.54 1.56
CA THR A 2 -5.29 -6.78 2.98
C THR A 2 -6.76 -7.13 3.13
N VAL A 3 -7.07 -8.22 3.83
CA VAL A 3 -8.43 -8.59 4.20
C VAL A 3 -8.46 -8.73 5.71
N GLY A 4 -9.43 -8.11 6.37
CA GLY A 4 -9.44 -8.11 7.81
C GLY A 4 -10.82 -7.89 8.39
N LEU A 5 -10.89 -8.14 9.69
CA LEU A 5 -12.05 -7.87 10.51
C LEU A 5 -11.85 -6.52 11.20
N ALA A 6 -12.94 -5.78 11.34
CA ALA A 6 -12.96 -4.50 12.03
C ALA A 6 -14.07 -4.51 13.08
N HIS A 7 -13.75 -4.05 14.29
CA HIS A 7 -14.72 -3.84 15.35
C HIS A 7 -15.72 -2.76 14.92
N PRO A 8 -17.03 -2.90 15.20
CA PRO A 8 -18.05 -1.94 14.78
C PRO A 8 -17.78 -0.50 15.25
N SER A 9 -17.06 -0.32 16.38
CA SER A 9 -16.68 0.99 16.89
C SER A 9 -15.86 1.84 15.92
N VAL A 10 -15.19 1.21 14.93
CA VAL A 10 -14.41 1.93 13.91
C VAL A 10 -15.32 2.71 12.96
N PHE A 11 -16.60 2.32 12.85
CA PHE A 11 -17.57 2.90 11.94
C PHE A 11 -18.66 3.73 12.65
N ALA A 12 -18.66 3.74 13.99
CA ALA A 12 -19.59 4.55 14.76
C ALA A 12 -19.14 6.01 14.73
N ALA A 13 -19.74 6.81 13.85
CA ALA A 13 -19.48 8.24 13.74
C ALA A 13 -19.90 9.05 14.98
N ASP A 14 -20.73 8.47 15.86
CA ASP A 14 -21.19 9.06 17.11
C ASP A 14 -21.19 8.02 18.23
N ALA A 15 -20.76 8.42 19.42
CA ALA A 15 -20.64 7.62 20.65
C ALA A 15 -21.96 7.07 21.23
N GLN A 16 -23.04 7.02 20.44
CA GLN A 16 -24.36 6.55 20.84
C GLN A 16 -24.81 5.24 20.17
N ALA A 17 -24.06 4.71 19.19
CA ALA A 17 -24.24 3.31 18.82
C ALA A 17 -23.77 2.47 20.02
N PRO A 18 -24.60 1.55 20.57
CA PRO A 18 -24.11 0.65 21.60
C PRO A 18 -22.88 -0.04 21.03
N ALA A 19 -21.74 0.13 21.68
CA ALA A 19 -20.56 -0.64 21.36
C ALA A 19 -20.99 -2.10 21.52
N GLU A 20 -21.28 -2.78 20.41
CA GLU A 20 -21.41 -4.23 20.41
C GLU A 20 -20.17 -4.73 21.15
N GLY A 21 -20.39 -5.49 22.23
CA GLY A 21 -19.31 -5.90 23.12
C GLY A 21 -18.24 -6.67 22.34
N ASP A 22 -17.10 -6.88 23.00
CA ASP A 22 -15.95 -7.59 22.42
C ASP A 22 -16.35 -8.78 21.52
N ILE A 23 -15.93 -8.74 20.26
CA ILE A 23 -16.20 -9.82 19.29
C ILE A 23 -15.09 -10.84 19.40
N LEU A 24 -15.45 -12.07 19.73
CA LEU A 24 -14.53 -13.20 19.82
C LEU A 24 -14.78 -14.17 18.67
N ILE A 25 -13.75 -14.54 17.92
CA ILE A 25 -13.79 -15.62 16.94
C ILE A 25 -12.68 -16.61 17.30
N GLU A 26 -13.06 -17.84 17.61
CA GLU A 26 -12.15 -18.93 17.93
C GLU A 26 -12.44 -20.12 17.02
N THR A 27 -11.37 -20.71 16.51
CA THR A 27 -11.41 -22.00 15.82
C THR A 27 -10.81 -23.09 16.69
N SER A 28 -11.39 -24.29 16.63
CA SER A 28 -10.85 -25.47 17.33
C SER A 28 -9.55 -25.98 16.71
N GLU A 29 -9.30 -25.70 15.43
CA GLU A 29 -8.10 -26.11 14.69
C GLU A 29 -7.71 -25.06 13.64
N GLY A 30 -6.42 -24.77 13.50
CA GLY A 30 -5.90 -23.78 12.54
C GLY A 30 -6.19 -22.33 12.97
N GLY A 31 -6.15 -21.40 12.00
CA GLY A 31 -6.47 -19.99 12.23
C GLY A 31 -7.88 -19.61 11.75
N TRP A 32 -8.37 -18.43 12.14
CA TRP A 32 -9.70 -17.93 11.82
C TRP A 32 -9.96 -17.72 10.31
N GLU A 33 -8.89 -17.58 9.51
CA GLU A 33 -8.95 -17.41 8.06
C GLU A 33 -9.62 -18.59 7.35
N ARG A 34 -9.76 -19.75 8.01
CA ARG A 34 -10.50 -20.88 7.45
C ARG A 34 -11.98 -20.59 7.23
N PHE A 35 -12.52 -19.60 7.95
CA PHE A 35 -13.88 -19.10 7.77
C PHE A 35 -13.96 -18.05 6.67
N LEU A 36 -12.82 -17.62 6.12
CA LEU A 36 -12.72 -16.59 5.11
C LEU A 36 -12.59 -17.23 3.72
N THR A 37 -13.51 -16.88 2.82
CA THR A 37 -13.38 -17.13 1.39
C THR A 37 -13.10 -15.82 0.68
N VAL A 38 -12.10 -15.81 -0.21
CA VAL A 38 -11.79 -14.64 -1.05
C VAL A 38 -11.86 -15.07 -2.51
N GLU A 39 -12.72 -14.41 -3.27
CA GLU A 39 -12.92 -14.64 -4.69
C GLU A 39 -12.63 -13.37 -5.47
N VAL A 40 -12.01 -13.52 -6.65
CA VAL A 40 -11.70 -12.40 -7.53
C VAL A 40 -12.39 -12.61 -8.87
N PHE A 41 -13.13 -11.61 -9.32
CA PHE A 41 -13.84 -11.62 -10.59
C PHE A 41 -13.29 -10.54 -11.50
N LEU A 42 -12.90 -10.90 -12.72
CA LEU A 42 -12.63 -9.94 -13.78
C LEU A 42 -13.95 -9.54 -14.42
N ARG A 43 -14.20 -8.23 -14.52
CA ARG A 43 -15.37 -7.68 -15.18
C ARG A 43 -15.00 -7.18 -16.57
N LYS A 44 -15.56 -7.83 -17.59
CA LYS A 44 -15.46 -7.41 -19.01
C LYS A 44 -16.86 -7.34 -19.59
N ASN A 45 -17.21 -6.23 -20.24
CA ASN A 45 -18.52 -6.03 -20.90
C ASN A 45 -19.72 -6.37 -20.00
N ARG A 46 -19.67 -5.95 -18.72
CA ARG A 46 -20.66 -6.25 -17.67
C ARG A 46 -20.77 -7.73 -17.25
N VAL A 47 -20.04 -8.64 -17.86
CA VAL A 47 -19.93 -10.06 -17.45
C VAL A 47 -18.84 -10.18 -16.38
N ARG A 48 -19.10 -10.96 -15.34
CA ARG A 48 -18.14 -11.31 -14.29
C ARG A 48 -17.63 -12.72 -14.55
N SER A 49 -16.32 -12.88 -14.71
CA SER A 49 -15.66 -14.19 -14.80
C SER A 49 -14.77 -14.38 -13.57
N LEU A 50 -14.94 -15.48 -12.85
CA LEU A 50 -14.03 -15.87 -11.77
C LEU A 50 -12.61 -16.02 -12.34
N VAL A 51 -11.63 -15.40 -11.68
CA VAL A 51 -10.23 -15.48 -12.03
C VAL A 51 -9.43 -15.94 -10.83
N HIS A 52 -8.43 -16.76 -11.08
CA HIS A 52 -7.50 -17.17 -10.04
C HIS A 52 -6.33 -16.19 -10.01
N TRP A 53 -6.16 -15.52 -8.88
CA TRP A 53 -4.94 -14.78 -8.58
C TRP A 53 -4.04 -15.65 -7.69
N PRO A 54 -2.72 -15.72 -7.97
CA PRO A 54 -1.79 -16.54 -7.19
C PRO A 54 -1.44 -15.87 -5.85
N LEU A 55 -2.46 -15.42 -5.11
CA LEU A 55 -2.31 -14.72 -3.84
C LEU A 55 -1.66 -15.62 -2.80
N ARG A 56 -0.55 -15.15 -2.22
CA ARG A 56 0.13 -15.84 -1.13
C ARG A 56 -0.18 -15.15 0.18
N LYS A 57 -0.69 -15.90 1.16
CA LYS A 57 -0.91 -15.39 2.51
C LYS A 57 0.45 -15.22 3.22
N VAL A 58 0.63 -14.11 3.92
CA VAL A 58 1.85 -13.80 4.69
C VAL A 58 1.47 -13.52 6.15
N GLY A 59 2.35 -13.90 7.06
CA GLY A 59 2.16 -13.73 8.50
C GLY A 59 1.47 -14.91 9.17
N LEU A 60 1.43 -14.85 10.51
CA LEU A 60 0.76 -15.84 11.34
C LEU A 60 -0.74 -15.55 11.40
N THR A 61 -1.53 -16.62 11.40
CA THR A 61 -2.97 -16.53 11.60
C THR A 61 -3.35 -17.11 12.95
N PRO A 62 -3.75 -16.26 13.92
CA PRO A 62 -4.08 -16.75 15.24
C PRO A 62 -5.35 -17.60 15.20
N SER A 63 -5.40 -18.64 16.03
CA SER A 63 -6.61 -19.46 16.24
C SER A 63 -7.73 -18.69 16.93
N THR A 64 -7.39 -17.60 17.62
CA THR A 64 -8.30 -16.74 18.36
C THR A 64 -8.12 -15.29 17.93
N VAL A 65 -9.22 -14.66 17.54
CA VAL A 65 -9.30 -13.22 17.29
C VAL A 65 -10.26 -12.63 18.30
N LYS A 66 -9.79 -11.61 19.04
CA LYS A 66 -10.62 -10.79 19.91
C LYS A 66 -10.56 -9.36 19.41
N LEU A 67 -11.67 -8.88 18.86
CA LEU A 67 -11.83 -7.49 18.44
C LEU A 67 -12.45 -6.70 19.58
N THR A 68 -11.81 -5.61 19.96
CA THR A 68 -12.28 -4.70 21.00
C THR A 68 -12.14 -3.26 20.50
N ALA A 69 -12.68 -2.29 21.22
CA ALA A 69 -12.43 -0.88 20.91
C ALA A 69 -10.93 -0.52 20.95
N ALA A 70 -10.13 -1.19 21.79
CA ALA A 70 -8.69 -0.94 21.94
C ALA A 70 -7.83 -1.73 20.93
N SER A 71 -8.33 -2.85 20.42
CA SER A 71 -7.71 -3.66 19.38
C SER A 71 -8.74 -3.93 18.28
N PRO A 72 -9.07 -2.91 17.47
CA PRO A 72 -10.25 -2.96 16.62
C PRO A 72 -10.05 -3.76 15.34
N HIS A 73 -8.83 -4.21 15.02
CA HIS A 73 -8.52 -4.85 13.76
C HIS A 73 -7.85 -6.21 13.94
N ALA A 74 -8.21 -7.15 13.07
CA ALA A 74 -7.44 -8.37 12.83
C ALA A 74 -7.26 -8.52 11.32
N LEU A 75 -6.02 -8.45 10.84
CA LEU A 75 -5.71 -8.34 9.42
C LEU A 75 -4.99 -9.59 8.91
N LEU A 76 -5.28 -9.95 7.66
CA LEU A 76 -4.55 -10.93 6.86
C LEU A 76 -3.95 -10.22 5.66
N TYR A 77 -2.69 -10.54 5.38
CA TYR A 77 -1.97 -10.00 4.24
C TYR A 77 -1.85 -11.06 3.16
N TYR A 78 -2.27 -10.69 1.95
CA TYR A 78 -2.11 -11.48 0.75
C TYR A 78 -1.26 -10.70 -0.25
N VAL A 79 -0.19 -11.31 -0.72
CA VAL A 79 0.80 -10.66 -1.58
C VAL A 79 0.84 -11.30 -2.95
N LEU A 80 1.21 -10.46 -3.92
CA LEU A 80 1.69 -10.83 -5.25
C LEU A 80 3.04 -10.15 -5.42
N SER A 81 4.00 -10.81 -6.05
CA SER A 81 5.22 -10.11 -6.47
C SER A 81 4.91 -9.08 -7.56
N ALA A 82 5.84 -8.17 -7.82
CA ALA A 82 5.71 -7.22 -8.91
C ALA A 82 5.60 -7.93 -10.27
N GLU A 83 6.33 -9.03 -10.45
CA GLU A 83 6.27 -9.88 -11.64
C GLU A 83 4.91 -10.57 -11.78
N GLU A 84 4.38 -11.16 -10.71
CA GLU A 84 3.05 -11.78 -10.70
C GLU A 84 1.95 -10.75 -11.00
N THR A 85 2.08 -9.55 -10.44
CA THR A 85 1.16 -8.42 -10.68
C THR A 85 1.20 -7.97 -12.14
N ALA A 86 2.39 -7.90 -12.75
CA ALA A 86 2.56 -7.52 -14.15
C ALA A 86 1.93 -8.52 -15.15
N GLN A 87 1.66 -9.76 -14.73
CA GLN A 87 0.97 -10.76 -15.56
C GLN A 87 -0.56 -10.65 -15.49
N LEU A 88 -1.10 -9.82 -14.60
CA LEU A 88 -2.54 -9.62 -14.50
C LEU A 88 -3.05 -8.84 -15.71
N ALA A 89 -4.19 -9.26 -16.25
CA ALA A 89 -4.84 -8.53 -17.33
C ALA A 89 -5.29 -7.14 -16.85
N SER A 90 -5.19 -6.13 -17.70
CA SER A 90 -5.82 -4.85 -17.40
C SER A 90 -7.35 -4.98 -17.38
N GLY A 91 -7.99 -4.17 -16.54
CA GLY A 91 -9.45 -4.13 -16.42
C GLY A 91 -9.95 -3.89 -15.01
N GLN A 92 -11.27 -4.01 -14.88
CA GLN A 92 -11.97 -3.88 -13.60
C GLN A 92 -12.07 -5.24 -12.91
N TYR A 93 -11.54 -5.34 -11.70
CA TYR A 93 -11.66 -6.50 -10.84
C TYR A 93 -12.65 -6.22 -9.70
N LEU A 94 -13.46 -7.21 -9.36
CA LEU A 94 -14.30 -7.24 -8.18
C LEU A 94 -13.74 -8.31 -7.24
N ILE A 95 -13.27 -7.89 -6.07
CA ILE A 95 -12.77 -8.75 -5.02
C ILE A 95 -13.90 -8.92 -4.01
N MET A 96 -14.30 -10.16 -3.74
CA MET A 96 -15.33 -10.49 -2.77
C MET A 96 -14.70 -11.28 -1.63
N ALA A 97 -14.90 -10.81 -0.40
CA ALA A 97 -14.49 -11.48 0.81
C ALA A 97 -15.74 -11.89 1.59
N LYS A 98 -15.82 -13.16 1.98
CA LYS A 98 -16.92 -13.71 2.76
C LYS A 98 -16.38 -14.39 4.00
N LEU A 99 -16.79 -13.92 5.17
CA LEU A 99 -16.61 -14.60 6.44
C LEU A 99 -17.85 -15.43 6.75
N ASP A 100 -17.69 -16.71 7.05
CA ASP A 100 -18.76 -17.60 7.50
C ASP A 100 -18.31 -18.43 8.69
N THR A 101 -18.72 -18.02 9.90
CA THR A 101 -18.42 -18.71 11.16
C THR A 101 -19.59 -19.55 11.67
N THR A 102 -20.64 -19.72 10.86
CA THR A 102 -21.87 -20.43 11.28
C THR A 102 -21.59 -21.89 11.65
N GLN A 103 -20.58 -22.50 11.03
CA GLN A 103 -20.08 -23.83 11.34
C GLN A 103 -18.60 -23.78 11.71
N GLY A 104 -18.20 -24.57 12.72
CA GLY A 104 -16.80 -24.76 13.10
C GLY A 104 -16.22 -23.75 14.11
N ALA A 105 -16.89 -22.63 14.36
CA ALA A 105 -16.50 -21.71 15.43
C ALA A 105 -16.86 -22.26 16.83
N SER A 106 -16.08 -21.88 17.85
CA SER A 106 -16.29 -22.34 19.23
C SER A 106 -17.66 -21.90 19.78
N ALA A 107 -18.15 -22.56 20.84
CA ALA A 107 -19.46 -22.25 21.42
C ALA A 107 -19.59 -20.80 21.95
N ARG A 108 -18.45 -20.17 22.30
CA ARG A 108 -18.39 -18.79 22.79
C ARG A 108 -17.99 -17.78 21.71
N SER A 109 -17.77 -18.24 20.48
CA SER A 109 -17.44 -17.39 19.35
C SER A 109 -18.66 -16.70 18.76
N TRP A 110 -18.43 -15.57 18.11
CA TRP A 110 -19.37 -14.93 17.22
C TRP A 110 -19.72 -15.88 16.07
N LYS A 111 -21.02 -16.03 15.83
CA LYS A 111 -21.57 -16.90 14.79
C LYS A 111 -22.39 -16.06 13.82
N GLY A 112 -21.95 -16.04 12.57
CA GLY A 112 -22.67 -15.32 11.53
C GLY A 112 -21.96 -15.40 10.21
N MET A 113 -22.50 -14.65 9.26
CA MET A 113 -21.97 -14.50 7.93
C MET A 113 -21.87 -13.01 7.62
N GLN A 114 -20.74 -12.61 7.05
CA GLN A 114 -20.50 -11.24 6.60
C GLN A 114 -19.81 -11.27 5.25
N ASP A 115 -20.29 -10.46 4.32
CA ASP A 115 -19.69 -10.26 3.02
C ASP A 115 -19.21 -8.82 2.83
N PHE A 116 -18.16 -8.68 2.03
CA PHE A 116 -17.60 -7.41 1.60
C PHE A 116 -17.17 -7.51 0.14
N ALA A 117 -17.32 -6.41 -0.60
CA ALA A 117 -16.93 -6.33 -1.99
C ALA A 117 -16.13 -5.05 -2.26
N HIS A 118 -15.02 -5.19 -2.97
CA HIS A 118 -14.17 -4.07 -3.38
C HIS A 118 -13.92 -4.10 -4.89
N VAL A 119 -13.85 -2.93 -5.50
CA VAL A 119 -13.58 -2.77 -6.93
C VAL A 119 -12.18 -2.22 -7.11
N LEU A 120 -11.34 -2.95 -7.83
CA LEU A 120 -9.99 -2.54 -8.22
C LEU A 120 -9.94 -2.30 -9.73
N TRP A 121 -9.23 -1.26 -10.15
CA TRP A 121 -8.92 -1.02 -11.56
C TRP A 121 -7.44 -1.25 -11.80
N LEU A 122 -7.12 -2.23 -12.65
CA LEU A 122 -5.75 -2.45 -13.13
C LEU A 122 -5.61 -1.79 -14.50
N THR A 123 -4.70 -0.84 -14.59
CA THR A 123 -4.29 -0.24 -15.87
C THR A 123 -3.29 -1.16 -16.57
N GLY A 124 -3.21 -1.05 -17.90
CA GLY A 124 -2.17 -1.75 -18.65
C GLY A 124 -0.79 -1.20 -18.28
N LYS A 125 0.24 -2.04 -18.45
CA LYS A 125 1.63 -1.60 -18.37
C LYS A 125 1.83 -0.41 -19.33
N SER A 126 2.49 0.65 -18.87
CA SER A 126 2.91 1.74 -19.75
C SER A 126 3.91 1.19 -20.76
N ASP A 127 3.59 1.27 -22.06
CA ASP A 127 4.44 0.75 -23.12
C ASP A 127 5.78 1.50 -23.15
N GLY A 128 6.89 0.76 -23.23
CA GLY A 128 8.21 1.30 -23.59
C GLY A 128 9.28 1.37 -22.49
N MET A 129 8.93 1.18 -21.21
CA MET A 129 9.93 1.20 -20.12
C MET A 129 10.25 -0.21 -19.60
N PRO A 130 11.54 -0.60 -19.51
CA PRO A 130 11.95 -1.80 -18.77
C PRO A 130 11.43 -1.74 -17.33
N ALA A 131 10.99 -2.88 -16.78
CA ALA A 131 10.40 -2.93 -15.44
C ALA A 131 11.35 -2.42 -14.34
N ASN A 132 12.65 -2.71 -14.46
CA ASN A 132 13.68 -2.22 -13.56
C ASN A 132 14.01 -0.73 -13.73
N LYS A 133 13.39 -0.04 -14.69
CA LYS A 133 13.49 1.40 -14.90
C LYS A 133 12.21 2.14 -14.53
N ASP A 134 11.18 1.42 -14.12
CA ASP A 134 9.90 1.98 -13.71
C ASP A 134 9.84 2.08 -12.18
N CYS A 135 9.73 3.30 -11.67
CA CYS A 135 9.61 3.52 -10.22
C CYS A 135 8.38 2.81 -9.63
N GLY A 136 7.27 2.69 -10.37
CA GLY A 136 6.09 1.97 -9.91
C GLY A 136 6.36 0.48 -9.64
N PHE A 137 7.15 -0.15 -10.52
CA PHE A 137 7.60 -1.53 -10.34
C PHE A 137 8.51 -1.65 -9.12
N VAL A 138 9.49 -0.74 -8.96
CA VAL A 138 10.43 -0.77 -7.82
C VAL A 138 9.71 -0.60 -6.49
N LEU A 139 8.76 0.34 -6.40
CA LEU A 139 7.93 0.52 -5.20
C LEU A 139 7.06 -0.71 -4.92
N SER A 140 6.48 -1.31 -5.95
CA SER A 140 5.70 -2.55 -5.79
C SER A 140 6.57 -3.72 -5.32
N SER A 141 7.81 -3.83 -5.82
CA SER A 141 8.79 -4.80 -5.35
C SER A 141 9.22 -4.53 -3.92
N TYR A 142 9.43 -3.25 -3.56
CA TYR A 142 9.72 -2.84 -2.18
C TYR A 142 8.60 -3.32 -1.26
N ASP A 143 7.35 -2.95 -1.53
CA ASP A 143 6.21 -3.26 -0.66
C ASP A 143 6.02 -4.78 -0.52
N TYR A 144 6.22 -5.54 -1.59
CA TYR A 144 6.22 -7.00 -1.54
C TYR A 144 7.30 -7.55 -0.60
N LEU A 145 8.56 -7.13 -0.78
CA LEU A 145 9.71 -7.62 -0.02
C LEU A 145 9.61 -7.25 1.46
N ASP A 146 9.23 -6.00 1.76
CA ASP A 146 8.96 -5.48 3.11
C ASP A 146 7.86 -6.30 3.80
N THR A 147 6.74 -6.56 3.09
CA THR A 147 5.63 -7.36 3.65
C THR A 147 6.05 -8.79 4.02
N ILE A 148 7.01 -9.38 3.31
CA ILE A 148 7.53 -10.73 3.60
C ILE A 148 8.77 -10.74 4.51
N GLY A 149 9.13 -9.59 5.11
CA GLY A 149 10.24 -9.47 6.05
C GLY A 149 11.63 -9.50 5.42
N ARG A 150 11.75 -9.09 4.15
CA ARG A 150 13.02 -8.96 3.40
C ARG A 150 13.42 -7.50 3.24
N ASP A 151 13.36 -6.75 4.34
CA ASP A 151 13.46 -5.29 4.37
C ASP A 151 14.80 -4.78 3.79
N GLN A 152 15.91 -5.47 4.07
CA GLN A 152 17.22 -5.11 3.51
C GLN A 152 17.25 -5.22 1.98
N GLU A 153 16.61 -6.25 1.43
CA GLU A 153 16.53 -6.42 -0.02
C GLU A 153 15.55 -5.43 -0.64
N ALA A 154 14.46 -5.10 0.06
CA ALA A 154 13.54 -4.05 -0.34
C ALA A 154 14.28 -2.71 -0.49
N LEU A 155 15.07 -2.34 0.53
CA LEU A 155 15.90 -1.13 0.51
C LEU A 155 16.95 -1.17 -0.61
N GLN A 156 17.65 -2.30 -0.77
CA GLN A 156 18.65 -2.47 -1.83
C GLN A 156 18.06 -2.23 -3.22
N ARG A 157 16.82 -2.66 -3.48
CA ARG A 157 16.15 -2.42 -4.77
C ARG A 157 15.92 -0.93 -5.05
N LEU A 158 15.59 -0.14 -4.04
CA LEU A 158 15.50 1.31 -4.17
C LEU A 158 16.88 1.91 -4.45
N ASP A 159 17.89 1.53 -3.67
CA ASP A 159 19.25 2.08 -3.79
C ASP A 159 19.93 1.73 -5.12
N GLU A 160 19.63 0.57 -5.70
CA GLU A 160 20.10 0.18 -7.04
C GLU A 160 19.40 0.94 -8.17
N PHE A 161 18.12 1.30 -7.98
CA PHE A 161 17.33 1.99 -9.00
C PHE A 161 17.65 3.48 -9.10
N LEU A 162 17.68 4.18 -7.95
CA LEU A 162 17.72 5.65 -7.90
C LEU A 162 18.89 6.30 -8.68
N PRO A 163 20.14 5.78 -8.64
CA PRO A 163 21.26 6.41 -9.36
C PRO A 163 21.11 6.36 -10.89
N GLY A 164 20.36 5.40 -11.43
CA GLY A 164 20.17 5.19 -12.86
C GLY A 164 18.79 5.62 -13.38
N ALA A 165 17.95 6.20 -12.51
CA ALA A 165 16.59 6.54 -12.85
C ALA A 165 16.53 7.73 -13.82
N PRO A 166 15.72 7.68 -14.90
CA PRO A 166 15.52 8.83 -15.77
C PRO A 166 14.92 10.01 -15.03
N SER A 167 15.37 11.23 -15.32
CA SER A 167 14.79 12.45 -14.74
C SER A 167 13.30 12.57 -15.09
N GLY A 168 12.50 12.95 -14.10
CA GLY A 168 11.05 13.08 -14.19
C GLY A 168 10.28 11.76 -14.05
N THR A 169 10.90 10.70 -13.52
CA THR A 169 10.27 9.36 -13.43
C THR A 169 10.42 8.68 -12.07
N ALA A 170 11.13 9.29 -11.13
CA ALA A 170 11.59 8.67 -9.89
C ALA A 170 11.16 9.41 -8.61
N SER A 171 10.41 10.51 -8.71
CA SER A 171 9.99 11.34 -7.57
C SER A 171 9.42 10.52 -6.41
N ALA A 172 8.49 9.59 -6.67
CA ALA A 172 7.90 8.71 -5.67
C ALA A 172 8.93 7.75 -5.01
N CYS A 173 9.93 7.28 -5.77
CA CYS A 173 10.99 6.40 -5.25
C CYS A 173 11.98 7.19 -4.37
N PHE A 174 12.34 8.41 -4.78
CA PHE A 174 13.14 9.31 -3.97
C PHE A 174 12.42 9.61 -2.64
N ALA A 175 11.13 9.95 -2.70
CA ALA A 175 10.32 10.22 -1.50
C ALA A 175 10.22 9.00 -0.57
N LYS A 176 9.99 7.80 -1.12
CA LYS A 176 9.99 6.56 -0.30
C LYS A 176 11.33 6.35 0.40
N ARG A 177 12.45 6.49 -0.31
CA ARG A 177 13.80 6.33 0.28
C ARG A 177 14.12 7.43 1.30
N ALA A 178 13.62 8.65 1.07
CA ALA A 178 13.74 9.77 2.00
C ALA A 178 13.01 9.51 3.31
N ALA A 179 11.76 9.01 3.24
CA ALA A 179 10.99 8.65 4.41
C ALA A 179 11.68 7.54 5.24
N LEU A 180 12.31 6.57 4.60
CA LEU A 180 13.09 5.53 5.27
C LEU A 180 14.35 6.10 5.95
N ALA A 181 15.06 7.03 5.29
CA ALA A 181 16.20 7.73 5.88
C ALA A 181 15.78 8.55 7.11
N GLU A 182 14.64 9.25 7.02
CA GLU A 182 14.10 10.05 8.13
C GLU A 182 13.73 9.16 9.32
N GLN A 183 13.08 8.01 9.08
CA GLN A 183 12.78 7.02 10.13
C GLN A 183 14.04 6.44 10.78
N ALA A 184 15.12 6.30 10.03
CA ALA A 184 16.43 5.87 10.53
C ALA A 184 17.20 6.98 11.26
N GLY A 185 16.70 8.23 11.25
CA GLY A 185 17.36 9.40 11.83
C GLY A 185 18.46 10.01 10.94
N GLU A 186 18.58 9.56 9.68
CA GLU A 186 19.53 10.06 8.70
C GLU A 186 19.00 11.34 8.04
N LEU A 187 18.84 12.42 8.83
CA LEU A 187 18.11 13.61 8.41
C LEU A 187 18.74 14.35 7.22
N GLU A 188 20.07 14.35 7.09
CA GLU A 188 20.77 14.94 5.95
C GLU A 188 20.45 14.19 4.65
N LEU A 189 20.49 12.85 4.69
CA LEU A 189 20.13 12.02 3.54
C LEU A 189 18.64 12.15 3.20
N ALA A 190 17.78 12.17 4.22
CA ALA A 190 16.35 12.40 4.03
C ALA A 190 16.08 13.73 3.32
N GLN A 191 16.71 14.81 3.78
CA GLN A 191 16.61 16.13 3.15
C GLN A 191 17.04 16.07 1.67
N GLU A 192 18.24 15.55 1.39
CA GLU A 192 18.76 15.45 0.02
C GLU A 192 17.78 14.71 -0.90
N LEU A 193 17.21 13.60 -0.42
CA LEU A 193 16.30 12.78 -1.20
C LEU A 193 14.92 13.42 -1.40
N TYR A 194 14.35 14.08 -0.39
CA TYR A 194 13.10 14.82 -0.57
C TYR A 194 13.26 15.99 -1.54
N CYS A 195 14.39 16.70 -1.51
CA CYS A 195 14.65 17.77 -2.47
C CYS A 195 14.85 17.21 -3.90
N LYS A 196 15.52 16.06 -4.07
CA LYS A 196 15.56 15.36 -5.37
C LYS A 196 14.17 14.91 -5.83
N ALA A 197 13.31 14.45 -4.92
CA ALA A 197 11.95 14.07 -5.26
C ALA A 197 11.15 15.27 -5.79
N ASP A 198 11.29 16.44 -5.16
CA ASP A 198 10.67 17.69 -5.61
C ASP A 198 11.18 18.14 -6.99
N GLU A 199 12.50 18.13 -7.20
CA GLU A 199 13.11 18.45 -8.50
C GLU A 199 12.62 17.50 -9.61
N ASP A 200 12.56 16.20 -9.32
CA ASP A 200 12.11 15.19 -10.29
C ASP A 200 10.63 15.35 -10.62
N ASP A 201 9.78 15.62 -9.62
CA ASP A 201 8.34 15.89 -9.81
C ASP A 201 8.09 17.15 -10.64
N PHE A 202 8.90 18.20 -10.41
CA PHE A 202 8.88 19.41 -11.21
C PHE A 202 9.24 19.14 -12.67
N VAL A 203 10.28 18.34 -12.94
CA VAL A 203 10.65 17.93 -14.31
C VAL A 203 9.51 17.17 -15.00
N ALA A 204 8.86 16.24 -14.30
CA ALA A 204 7.72 15.49 -14.81
C ALA A 204 6.55 16.42 -15.16
N THR A 205 6.26 17.39 -14.30
CA THR A 205 5.23 18.41 -14.51
C THR A 205 5.50 19.25 -15.75
N ILE A 206 6.74 19.74 -15.93
CA ILE A 206 7.11 20.53 -17.12
C ILE A 206 7.02 19.68 -18.40
N ALA A 207 7.42 18.42 -18.36
CA ALA A 207 7.31 17.51 -19.50
C ALA A 207 5.84 17.27 -19.88
N LEU A 208 4.96 17.07 -18.89
CA LEU A 208 3.53 16.93 -19.11
C LEU A 208 2.95 18.20 -19.76
N GLU A 209 3.27 19.37 -19.22
CA GLU A 209 2.81 20.66 -19.77
C GLU A 209 3.25 20.86 -21.23
N ARG A 210 4.49 20.53 -21.58
CA ARG A 210 4.98 20.59 -22.97
C ARG A 210 4.30 19.61 -23.91
N SER A 211 3.85 18.47 -23.40
CA SER A 211 3.15 17.45 -24.20
C SER A 211 1.69 17.79 -24.50
N ARG A 212 1.14 18.85 -23.89
CA ARG A 212 -0.26 19.24 -24.04
C ARG A 212 -0.55 19.78 -25.43
N LYS A 213 -1.69 19.37 -25.97
CA LYS A 213 -2.27 19.97 -27.17
C LYS A 213 -2.97 21.28 -26.79
N GLU A 214 -2.83 22.30 -27.64
CA GLU A 214 -3.54 23.57 -27.49
C GLU A 214 -5.04 23.35 -27.25
N GLY A 215 -5.60 24.03 -26.24
CA GLY A 215 -7.01 23.95 -25.88
C GLY A 215 -7.40 22.83 -24.90
N THR A 216 -6.47 21.96 -24.48
CA THR A 216 -6.73 21.04 -23.36
C THR A 216 -6.69 21.79 -22.04
N GLN A 217 -7.63 21.53 -21.12
CA GLN A 217 -7.64 22.14 -19.79
C GLN A 217 -6.41 21.68 -18.99
N ALA A 218 -5.84 22.58 -18.18
CA ALA A 218 -4.72 22.20 -17.32
C ALA A 218 -5.20 21.23 -16.25
N PRO A 219 -4.46 20.14 -15.97
CA PRO A 219 -4.67 19.47 -14.70
C PRO A 219 -4.50 20.54 -13.62
N CYS A 220 -5.49 20.67 -12.73
CA CYS A 220 -5.40 21.57 -11.59
C CYS A 220 -4.06 21.31 -10.89
N PHE A 221 -3.27 22.36 -10.68
CA PHE A 221 -1.98 22.29 -9.98
C PHE A 221 -2.16 21.50 -8.68
N VAL A 222 -1.61 20.29 -8.67
CA VAL A 222 -1.54 19.45 -7.49
C VAL A 222 -0.34 19.95 -6.69
N SER A 223 -0.51 20.05 -5.38
CA SER A 223 0.57 20.22 -4.40
C SER A 223 1.85 19.54 -4.87
N LEU A 224 3.01 20.23 -4.84
CA LEU A 224 4.32 19.59 -4.89
C LEU A 224 4.50 18.91 -3.53
N PRO A 225 4.14 17.62 -3.39
CA PRO A 225 4.00 17.04 -2.05
C PRO A 225 5.36 16.96 -1.35
N PHE A 226 6.45 16.93 -2.12
CA PHE A 226 7.81 16.79 -1.62
C PHE A 226 8.49 18.14 -1.29
N ALA A 227 7.99 19.26 -1.83
CA ALA A 227 8.53 20.59 -1.55
C ALA A 227 8.39 20.98 -0.07
N GLU A 228 7.30 20.56 0.57
CA GLU A 228 7.05 20.82 1.99
C GLU A 228 8.05 20.05 2.86
N ASP A 229 8.27 18.76 2.59
CA ASP A 229 9.24 17.94 3.32
C ASP A 229 10.69 18.38 3.10
N CYS A 230 11.07 18.71 1.86
CA CYS A 230 12.38 19.28 1.56
C CYS A 230 12.62 20.58 2.35
N ARG A 231 11.64 21.50 2.39
CA ARG A 231 11.76 22.76 3.14
C ARG A 231 11.85 22.53 4.64
N ARG A 232 10.95 21.70 5.18
CA ARG A 232 10.90 21.34 6.60
C ARG A 232 12.24 20.77 7.07
N LEU A 233 12.79 19.80 6.34
CA LEU A 233 14.08 19.20 6.71
C LEU A 233 15.27 20.11 6.46
N THR A 234 15.18 21.02 5.47
CA THR A 234 16.22 22.05 5.29
C THR A 234 16.32 22.98 6.49
N GLU A 235 15.19 23.35 7.10
CA GLU A 235 15.18 24.14 8.33
C GLU A 235 15.79 23.36 9.50
N VAL A 236 15.48 22.07 9.63
CA VAL A 236 16.00 21.20 10.69
C VAL A 236 17.52 20.95 10.56
N VAL A 237 17.99 20.60 9.37
CA VAL A 237 19.41 20.34 9.09
C VAL A 237 20.21 21.64 9.13
N GLY A 238 19.68 22.74 8.59
CA GLY A 238 20.34 24.04 8.57
C GLY A 238 20.45 24.73 9.95
N THR A 239 19.66 24.31 10.93
CA THR A 239 19.70 24.83 12.31
C THR A 239 20.54 24.00 13.28
N GLN A 240 21.06 22.84 12.86
CA GLN A 240 22.06 22.11 13.63
C GLN A 240 23.31 23.02 13.79
N PRO A 241 23.71 23.39 15.03
CA PRO A 241 24.91 24.17 15.20
C PRO A 241 26.06 23.32 14.68
N LYS A 242 26.78 23.82 13.66
CA LYS A 242 28.07 23.26 13.27
C LYS A 242 28.90 23.14 14.54
N ASP A 243 29.11 21.93 15.01
CA ASP A 243 29.98 21.67 16.15
C ASP A 243 31.29 22.38 15.86
N LYS A 244 31.58 23.41 16.66
CA LYS A 244 32.89 24.05 16.68
C LYS A 244 33.84 22.99 17.20
N SER A 245 34.49 22.27 16.29
CA SER A 245 35.62 21.43 16.66
C SER A 245 36.70 22.30 17.33
N PRO A 246 37.34 21.80 18.40
CA PRO A 246 38.32 22.52 19.20
C PRO A 246 39.59 22.92 18.45
#